data_AF-A0A3N7AF71-F1
#
_entry.id   AF-A0A3N7AF71-F1
#
_cell.length_a   1.000
_cell.length_b   1.000
_cell.length_c   1.000
_cell.angle_alpha   90.00
_cell.angle_beta   90.00
_cell.angle_gamma   90.00
#
_symmetry.space_group_name_H-M   'P 1'
#
loop_
_entity.id
_entity.type
_entity.pdbx_description
1 polymer ?
#
loop_
_entity_poly.entity_id
_entity_poly.type
_entity_poly.pdbx_seq_one_letter_code
_entity_poly.pdbx_strand_id
1 'polypeptide(L)'
;MKPTKEQIIEIGLKIVSDIFNEAYNIKSASATQGKVKLYSLGNDGYYEHDGWHFNVDSEKKYVDEHKSFFIYFLDNGIPLHMTSFLGDDKPKFVYAIKKDNKYIAVNEIEYFKYQNFDLKKFIKKDF
;
A
#
# COMPACT_ATOMS: atom_id res chain seq x y z
N MET A 1 16.52 -10.36 -4.83
CA MET A 1 17.09 -9.47 -3.79
C MET A 1 15.93 -8.75 -3.13
N LYS A 2 15.94 -8.54 -1.80
CA LYS A 2 14.90 -7.74 -1.14
C LYS A 2 15.08 -6.26 -1.55
N PRO A 3 14.00 -5.49 -1.73
CA PRO A 3 14.09 -4.09 -2.12
C PRO A 3 14.72 -3.24 -1.02
N THR A 4 15.44 -2.18 -1.41
CA THR A 4 15.96 -1.18 -0.49
C THR A 4 14.85 -0.21 -0.05
N LYS A 5 15.14 0.61 0.98
CA LYS A 5 14.24 1.67 1.44
C LYS A 5 13.88 2.63 0.30
N GLU A 6 14.86 3.03 -0.49
CA GLU A 6 14.72 3.97 -1.61
C GLU A 6 13.83 3.37 -2.70
N GLN A 7 14.03 2.08 -3.03
CA GLN A 7 13.17 1.38 -3.99
C GLN A 7 11.72 1.30 -3.51
N ILE A 8 11.50 1.07 -2.20
CA ILE A 8 10.14 1.09 -1.63
C ILE A 8 9.51 2.48 -1.75
N ILE A 9 10.27 3.55 -1.50
CA ILE A 9 9.78 4.93 -1.65
C ILE A 9 9.42 5.21 -3.12
N GLU A 10 10.29 4.86 -4.07
CA GLU A 10 10.03 5.03 -5.50
C GLU A 10 8.76 4.29 -5.95
N ILE A 11 8.61 3.03 -5.53
CA ILE A 11 7.42 2.22 -5.84
C ILE A 11 6.17 2.86 -5.22
N GLY A 12 6.23 3.27 -3.95
CA GLY A 12 5.10 3.88 -3.25
C GLY A 12 4.62 5.16 -3.91
N LEU A 13 5.54 6.06 -4.27
CA LEU A 13 5.23 7.29 -4.99
C LEU A 13 4.60 7.00 -6.35
N LYS A 14 5.11 6.00 -7.08
CA LYS A 14 4.54 5.58 -8.36
C LYS A 14 3.11 5.04 -8.21
N ILE A 15 2.83 4.23 -7.19
CA ILE A 15 1.48 3.70 -6.93
C ILE A 15 0.50 4.84 -6.69
N VAL A 16 0.87 5.80 -5.82
CA VAL A 16 0.02 6.95 -5.50
C VAL A 16 -0.27 7.77 -6.77
N SER A 17 0.77 8.04 -7.57
CA SER A 17 0.63 8.78 -8.83
C SER A 17 -0.25 8.05 -9.85
N ASP A 18 -0.05 6.74 -10.04
CA ASP A 18 -0.80 5.97 -11.03
C ASP A 18 -2.28 5.83 -10.66
N ILE A 19 -2.61 5.69 -9.37
CA ILE A 19 -3.99 5.45 -8.90
C ILE A 19 -4.81 6.73 -8.80
N PHE A 20 -4.25 7.77 -8.19
CA PHE A 20 -5.02 9.00 -7.97
C PHE A 20 -4.91 9.99 -9.13
N ASN A 21 -3.94 9.80 -10.04
CA ASN A 21 -3.70 10.71 -11.17
C ASN A 21 -3.68 12.20 -10.73
N GLU A 22 -3.26 12.44 -9.49
CA GLU A 22 -3.32 13.75 -8.86
C GLU A 22 -1.91 14.36 -8.89
N ALA A 23 -1.84 15.63 -9.30
CA ALA A 23 -0.63 16.42 -9.18
C ALA A 23 -0.44 16.77 -7.70
N TYR A 24 0.25 15.92 -6.96
CA TYR A 24 0.62 16.17 -5.58
C TYR A 24 1.95 16.91 -5.51
N ASN A 25 2.00 17.91 -4.64
CA ASN A 25 3.28 18.40 -4.14
C ASN A 25 3.67 17.52 -2.95
N ILE A 26 4.61 16.60 -3.17
CA ILE A 26 5.13 15.72 -2.11
C ILE A 26 5.85 16.60 -1.08
N LYS A 27 5.39 16.55 0.18
CA LYS A 27 6.06 17.21 1.31
C LYS A 27 7.11 16.31 1.94
N SER A 28 6.74 15.05 2.16
CA SER A 28 7.59 14.04 2.77
C SER A 28 7.24 12.67 2.18
N ALA A 29 8.23 11.80 2.07
CA ALA A 29 8.01 10.39 1.79
C ALA A 29 9.02 9.57 2.59
N SER A 30 8.56 8.52 3.25
CA SER A 30 9.44 7.65 4.03
C SER A 30 9.01 6.20 3.98
N ALA A 31 9.96 5.32 4.25
CA ALA A 31 9.71 3.89 4.40
C ALA A 31 10.47 3.36 5.61
N THR A 32 9.78 2.58 6.45
CA THR A 32 10.35 1.94 7.65
C THR A 32 10.05 0.45 7.63
N GLN A 33 11.00 -0.37 8.05
CA GLN A 33 10.78 -1.83 8.17
C GLN A 33 9.90 -2.14 9.38
N GLY A 34 9.07 -3.17 9.25
CA GLY A 34 8.21 -3.62 10.34
C GLY A 34 7.34 -4.81 9.95
N LYS A 35 6.51 -5.26 10.89
CA LYS A 35 5.49 -6.28 10.61
C LYS A 35 4.32 -5.66 9.86
N VAL A 36 3.88 -6.29 8.78
CA VAL A 36 2.71 -5.88 7.98
C VAL A 36 1.59 -6.90 8.10
N LYS A 37 0.35 -6.43 7.96
CA LYS A 37 -0.86 -7.25 8.09
C LYS A 37 -1.48 -7.50 6.71
N LEU A 38 -1.72 -8.78 6.41
CA LEU A 38 -2.42 -9.27 5.24
C LEU A 38 -3.74 -9.88 5.69
N TYR A 39 -4.86 -9.26 5.32
CA TYR A 39 -6.19 -9.84 5.53
C TYR A 39 -6.47 -10.84 4.41
N SER A 40 -6.70 -12.12 4.71
CA SER A 40 -7.18 -13.07 3.70
C SER A 40 -8.65 -12.79 3.36
N LEU A 41 -9.22 -13.47 2.35
CA LEU A 41 -10.65 -13.34 1.99
C LEU A 41 -11.55 -13.45 3.24
N GLY A 42 -12.09 -12.31 3.73
CA GLY A 42 -12.93 -12.23 4.94
C GLY A 42 -12.23 -11.68 6.20
N ASN A 43 -12.95 -11.69 7.33
CA ASN A 43 -12.49 -11.13 8.62
C ASN A 43 -12.17 -12.20 9.68
N ASP A 44 -11.77 -13.41 9.26
CA ASP A 44 -11.54 -14.56 10.16
C ASP A 44 -10.16 -14.57 10.86
N GLY A 45 -9.43 -13.47 10.76
CA GLY A 45 -8.07 -13.27 11.25
C GLY A 45 -7.24 -12.44 10.28
N TYR A 46 -5.97 -12.22 10.61
CA TYR A 46 -5.01 -11.62 9.69
C TYR A 46 -3.66 -12.35 9.75
N TYR A 47 -2.94 -12.30 8.65
CA TYR A 47 -1.60 -12.86 8.49
C TYR A 47 -0.55 -11.78 8.68
N GLU A 48 0.47 -12.02 9.51
CA GLU A 48 1.62 -11.11 9.66
C GLU A 48 2.86 -11.62 8.93
N HIS A 49 3.63 -10.67 8.39
CA HIS A 49 4.91 -10.91 7.73
C HIS A 49 5.87 -9.73 7.91
N ASP A 50 7.17 -9.95 7.72
CA ASP A 50 8.13 -8.85 7.60
C ASP A 50 7.89 -8.04 6.32
N GLY A 51 8.06 -6.74 6.40
CA GLY A 51 7.80 -5.86 5.27
C GLY A 51 8.20 -4.43 5.53
N TRP A 52 7.56 -3.52 4.79
CA TRP A 52 7.79 -2.09 4.87
C TRP A 52 6.49 -1.33 5.05
N HIS A 53 6.58 -0.26 5.81
CA HIS A 53 5.54 0.74 6.02
C HIS A 53 5.99 1.97 5.26
N PHE A 54 5.29 2.28 4.17
CA PHE A 54 5.52 3.49 3.40
C PHE A 54 4.48 4.54 3.78
N ASN A 55 4.92 5.77 3.96
CA ASN A 55 4.05 6.92 4.06
C ASN A 55 4.49 8.02 3.09
N VAL A 56 3.52 8.81 2.65
CA VAL A 56 3.77 10.04 1.91
C VAL A 56 2.75 11.07 2.33
N ASP A 57 3.25 12.23 2.73
CA ASP A 57 2.43 13.41 2.97
C ASP A 57 2.51 14.32 1.75
N SER A 58 1.34 14.78 1.33
CA SER A 58 1.20 15.64 0.16
C SER A 58 0.20 16.75 0.41
N GLU A 59 0.30 17.78 -0.42
CA GLU A 59 -0.75 18.78 -0.58
C GLU A 59 -1.32 18.71 -1.98
N LYS A 60 -2.65 18.82 -2.06
CA LYS A 60 -3.31 18.97 -3.35
C LYS A 60 -2.92 20.33 -3.95
N LYS A 61 -2.43 20.33 -5.18
CA LYS A 61 -1.85 21.52 -5.83
C LYS A 61 -2.79 22.73 -5.99
N TYR A 62 -4.10 22.58 -5.79
CA TYR A 62 -5.12 23.60 -6.10
C TYR A 62 -6.14 23.88 -4.97
N VAL A 63 -6.04 23.18 -3.85
CA VAL A 63 -6.87 23.36 -2.66
C VAL A 63 -5.96 22.98 -1.51
N ASP A 64 -5.75 23.82 -0.50
CA ASP A 64 -4.86 23.56 0.65
C ASP A 64 -5.36 22.40 1.52
N GLU A 65 -5.46 21.22 0.93
CA GLU A 65 -5.95 19.99 1.51
C GLU A 65 -4.77 19.03 1.62
N HIS A 66 -4.38 18.77 2.86
CA HIS A 66 -3.38 17.77 3.18
C HIS A 66 -3.92 16.39 2.90
N LYS A 67 -3.15 15.59 2.17
CA LYS A 67 -3.46 14.19 1.88
C LYS A 67 -2.26 13.35 2.24
N SER A 68 -2.50 12.38 3.12
CA SER A 68 -1.50 11.40 3.51
C SER A 68 -1.90 10.04 2.98
N PHE A 69 -0.93 9.34 2.39
CA PHE A 69 -1.10 7.98 1.93
C PHE A 69 -0.18 7.08 2.73
N PHE A 70 -0.69 5.91 3.06
CA PHE A 70 0.05 4.89 3.75
C PHE A 70 -0.07 3.58 2.97
N ILE A 71 1.05 2.90 2.71
CA ILE A 71 1.07 1.63 1.98
C ILE A 71 1.91 0.63 2.76
N TYR A 72 1.36 -0.57 3.00
CA TYR A 72 2.19 -1.69 3.43
C TYR A 72 2.76 -2.43 2.24
N PHE A 73 4.04 -2.78 2.31
CA PHE A 73 4.70 -3.66 1.35
C PHE A 73 5.18 -4.92 2.05
N LEU A 74 5.09 -6.05 1.36
CA LEU A 74 5.83 -7.24 1.77
C LEU A 74 7.34 -7.01 1.60
N ASP A 75 8.14 -7.84 2.24
CA ASP A 75 9.61 -7.79 2.16
C ASP A 75 10.18 -8.05 0.76
N ASN A 76 9.35 -8.45 -0.21
CA ASN A 76 9.68 -8.58 -1.62
C ASN A 76 9.21 -7.38 -2.47
N GLY A 77 8.61 -6.36 -1.85
CA GLY A 77 8.14 -5.14 -2.51
C GLY A 77 6.75 -5.22 -3.12
N ILE A 78 5.99 -6.30 -2.90
CA ILE A 78 4.57 -6.36 -3.31
C ILE A 78 3.75 -5.42 -2.41
N PRO A 79 3.02 -4.43 -2.96
CA PRO A 79 2.13 -3.58 -2.19
C PRO A 79 0.91 -4.39 -1.74
N LEU A 80 0.55 -4.31 -0.45
CA LEU A 80 -0.59 -4.99 0.14
C LEU A 80 -1.87 -4.19 -0.05
N HIS A 81 -2.06 -3.20 0.80
CA HIS A 81 -3.15 -2.25 0.71
C HIS A 81 -2.60 -0.85 0.95
N MET A 82 -3.24 0.09 0.30
CA MET A 82 -3.05 1.51 0.52
C MET A 82 -4.21 2.04 1.33
N THR A 83 -3.89 2.79 2.37
CA THR A 83 -4.84 3.56 3.16
C THR A 83 -4.64 5.02 2.81
N SER A 84 -5.68 5.66 2.30
CA SER A 84 -5.68 7.10 2.05
C SER A 84 -6.42 7.81 3.17
N PHE A 85 -5.77 8.83 3.75
CA PHE A 85 -6.34 9.75 4.72
C PHE A 85 -6.64 11.06 3.98
N LEU A 86 -7.86 11.16 3.44
CA LEU A 86 -8.37 12.34 2.73
C LEU A 86 -9.27 13.13 3.69
N GLY A 87 -8.73 14.07 4.47
CA GLY A 87 -9.56 14.88 5.39
C GLY A 87 -10.45 14.07 6.34
N ASP A 88 -11.71 14.52 6.52
CA ASP A 88 -12.75 13.90 7.39
C ASP A 88 -13.33 12.57 6.83
N ASP A 89 -12.86 12.07 5.69
CA ASP A 89 -13.32 10.78 5.17
C ASP A 89 -12.71 9.60 5.92
N LYS A 90 -13.52 8.56 6.14
CA LYS A 90 -13.07 7.29 6.69
C LYS A 90 -11.93 6.70 5.84
N PRO A 91 -10.92 6.05 6.45
CA PRO A 91 -9.86 5.38 5.72
C PRO A 91 -10.42 4.42 4.67
N LYS A 92 -10.03 4.60 3.40
CA LYS A 92 -10.40 3.69 2.31
C LYS A 92 -9.22 2.79 2.00
N PHE A 93 -9.44 1.48 2.06
CA PHE A 93 -8.49 0.47 1.62
C PHE A 93 -8.54 0.34 0.10
N VAL A 94 -7.39 0.52 -0.55
CA VAL A 94 -7.23 0.32 -1.99
C VAL A 94 -6.21 -0.79 -2.22
N TYR A 95 -6.60 -1.80 -2.99
CA TYR A 95 -5.70 -2.85 -3.43
C TYR A 95 -5.14 -2.50 -4.81
N ALA A 96 -3.83 -2.61 -4.97
CA ALA A 96 -3.13 -2.22 -6.18
C ALA A 96 -2.40 -3.41 -6.81
N ILE A 97 -2.56 -3.61 -8.11
CA ILE A 97 -1.75 -4.56 -8.88
C ILE A 97 -1.02 -3.85 -9.99
N LYS A 98 0.19 -4.33 -10.32
CA LYS A 98 0.95 -3.85 -11.46
C LYS A 98 0.47 -4.57 -12.73
N LYS A 99 -0.14 -3.86 -13.66
CA LYS A 99 -0.39 -4.32 -15.04
C LYS A 99 0.50 -3.50 -15.98
N ASP A 100 1.31 -4.18 -16.77
CA ASP A 100 2.37 -3.57 -17.59
C ASP A 100 3.30 -2.68 -16.72
N ASN A 101 3.41 -1.39 -17.04
CA ASN A 101 4.21 -0.41 -16.32
C ASN A 101 3.39 0.53 -15.43
N LYS A 102 2.13 0.19 -15.14
CA LYS A 102 1.25 1.01 -14.28
C LYS A 102 0.62 0.19 -13.18
N TYR A 103 0.37 0.85 -12.05
CA TYR A 103 -0.47 0.30 -11.00
C TYR A 103 -1.93 0.68 -11.25
N ILE A 104 -2.83 -0.28 -11.05
CA ILE A 104 -4.26 -0.06 -11.11
C ILE A 104 -4.91 -0.50 -9.81
N ALA A 105 -5.98 0.20 -9.42
CA ALA A 105 -6.81 -0.21 -8.30
C ALA A 105 -7.70 -1.40 -8.72
N VAL A 106 -7.81 -2.40 -7.85
CA VAL A 106 -8.68 -3.57 -8.01
C VAL A 106 -9.41 -3.85 -6.71
N ASN A 107 -10.43 -4.72 -6.76
CA ASN A 107 -11.06 -5.22 -5.54
C ASN A 107 -10.19 -6.29 -4.87
N GLU A 108 -10.49 -6.58 -3.60
CA GLU A 108 -9.77 -7.56 -2.78
C GLU A 108 -9.71 -8.96 -3.45
N ILE A 109 -10.84 -9.45 -3.96
CA ILE A 109 -10.92 -10.78 -4.58
C ILE A 109 -9.97 -10.89 -5.79
N GLU A 110 -9.95 -9.88 -6.65
CA GLU A 110 -9.04 -9.81 -7.79
C GLU A 110 -7.57 -9.72 -7.34
N TYR A 111 -7.28 -8.91 -6.31
CA TYR A 111 -5.94 -8.78 -5.75
C TYR A 111 -5.40 -10.12 -5.23
N PHE A 112 -6.15 -10.84 -4.39
CA PHE A 112 -5.71 -12.11 -3.84
C PHE A 112 -5.54 -13.20 -4.89
N LYS A 113 -6.41 -13.22 -5.91
CA LYS A 113 -6.24 -14.12 -7.07
C LYS A 113 -4.98 -13.79 -7.87
N TYR A 114 -4.66 -12.50 -8.03
CA TYR A 114 -3.52 -12.05 -8.82
C TYR A 114 -2.18 -12.36 -8.15
N GLN A 115 -2.08 -12.13 -6.83
CA GLN A 115 -0.80 -12.25 -6.12
C GLN A 115 -0.39 -13.69 -5.79
N ASN A 116 -1.34 -14.64 -5.82
CA ASN A 116 -1.11 -16.06 -5.54
C ASN A 116 -0.27 -16.30 -4.25
N PHE A 117 -0.68 -15.69 -3.14
CA PHE A 117 0.08 -15.73 -1.89
C PHE A 117 0.23 -17.14 -1.31
N ASP A 118 1.46 -17.48 -0.92
CA ASP A 118 1.75 -18.66 -0.10
C ASP A 118 1.57 -18.32 1.38
N LEU A 119 0.33 -18.42 1.87
CA LEU A 119 -0.05 -18.08 3.24
C LEU A 119 0.68 -18.92 4.30
N LYS A 120 1.30 -20.06 3.95
CA LYS A 120 2.08 -20.88 4.89
C LYS A 120 3.34 -20.17 5.40
N LYS A 121 3.80 -19.14 4.70
CA LYS A 121 4.95 -18.30 5.10
C LYS A 121 4.57 -17.20 6.09
N PHE A 122 3.29 -17.06 6.39
CA PHE A 122 2.75 -15.99 7.22
C PHE A 122 2.23 -16.54 8.55
N ILE A 123 2.26 -15.72 9.59
CA ILE A 123 1.73 -16.08 10.91
C ILE A 123 0.27 -15.64 11.00
N LYS A 124 -0.67 -16.58 11.19
CA LYS A 124 -2.09 -16.25 11.40
C LYS A 124 -2.31 -15.74 12.83
N LYS A 125 -2.97 -14.59 12.96
CA LYS A 125 -3.49 -14.04 14.20
C LYS A 125 -5.01 -14.01 14.16
N ASP A 126 -5.64 -14.54 15.19
CA ASP A 126 -7.09 -14.56 15.33
C ASP A 126 -7.58 -13.29 16.09
N PHE A 127 -8.87 -12.97 15.94
CA PHE A 127 -9.53 -11.81 16.58
C PHE A 127 -10.13 -12.15 17.94
#